data_AF-A0A9R0XQU0-F1
#
_entry.id   AF-A0A9R0XQU0-F1
#
_cell.length_a   1.000
_cell.length_b   1.000
_cell.length_c   1.000
_cell.angle_alpha   90.00
_cell.angle_beta   90.00
_cell.angle_gamma   90.00
#
_symmetry.space_group_name_H-M   'P 1'
#
loop_
_entity.id
_entity.type
_entity.pdbx_description
1 polymer ?
#
loop_
_entity_poly.entity_id
_entity_poly.type
_entity_poly.pdbx_seq_one_letter_code
_entity_poly.pdbx_strand_id
1 'polypeptide(L)'
;MIDQLYLDMQVLPKHPLPTHNVVIRGGAPNAFTQSVVAYDEIQNPTLKNALVLEDAISDLPKVGNDQADDVLEYLVKPKTEFQRYIRLSRKEMLDYSFGDKTGPGEGKLMDHCPLKLNKDDYERVKRIPFEKGANFRDLEGVRVGPNNVAEFDPEIPRVYLESGNPLVPEYAIKFRSGKSLRPFGRLWWDETVPTVVTSANPHSQRILHPGQARVLTVRENARLQGFPDYYRLDGPIKERYMQVGNAVAVPVARALGYSLGLAYLRIHDGSDDPMLVLPANFFSPGQTEAIAPADEVAEE
;
A
#
# COMPACT_ATOMS: atom_id res chain seq x y z
N MET A 1 -22.50 -41.10 1.79
CA MET A 1 -22.01 -41.39 3.15
C MET A 1 -20.54 -40.98 3.32
N ILE A 2 -19.64 -41.29 2.39
CA ILE A 2 -18.22 -40.86 2.47
C ILE A 2 -18.08 -39.33 2.36
N ASP A 3 -18.84 -38.67 1.48
CA ASP A 3 -18.77 -37.20 1.32
C ASP A 3 -19.31 -36.42 2.52
N GLN A 4 -20.27 -36.99 3.27
CA GLN A 4 -20.83 -36.36 4.46
C GLN A 4 -19.83 -36.44 5.64
N LEU A 5 -19.17 -37.60 5.80
CA LEU A 5 -18.09 -37.77 6.78
C LEU A 5 -16.87 -36.89 6.48
N TYR A 6 -16.57 -36.61 5.20
CA TYR A 6 -15.48 -35.73 4.80
C TYR A 6 -15.76 -34.25 5.12
N LEU A 7 -17.02 -33.82 5.05
CA LEU A 7 -17.47 -32.48 5.44
C LEU A 7 -17.42 -32.29 6.97
N ASP A 8 -17.75 -33.32 7.75
CA ASP A 8 -17.72 -33.28 9.22
C ASP A 8 -16.29 -33.23 9.80
N MET A 9 -15.25 -33.36 8.96
CA MET A 9 -13.83 -33.34 9.36
C MET A 9 -13.07 -32.07 8.98
N GLN A 10 -13.74 -31.08 8.39
CA GLN A 10 -13.12 -29.80 8.01
C GLN A 10 -13.32 -28.75 9.09
N VAL A 11 -12.24 -28.02 9.41
CA VAL A 11 -12.28 -26.89 10.34
C VAL A 11 -12.38 -25.60 9.53
N LEU A 12 -13.33 -24.74 9.90
CA LEU A 12 -13.49 -23.44 9.24
C LEU A 12 -12.36 -22.48 9.70
N PRO A 13 -11.64 -21.81 8.77
CA PRO A 13 -10.65 -20.81 9.14
C PRO A 13 -11.29 -19.61 9.84
N LYS A 14 -10.60 -19.11 10.88
CA LYS A 14 -10.96 -17.90 11.63
C LYS A 14 -10.46 -16.63 10.93
N HIS A 15 -10.91 -15.46 11.37
CA HIS A 15 -10.48 -14.16 10.87
C HIS A 15 -9.36 -13.55 11.74
N PRO A 16 -8.16 -13.31 11.19
CA PRO A 16 -7.07 -12.70 11.95
C PRO A 16 -7.40 -11.28 12.39
N LEU A 17 -7.25 -11.00 13.68
CA LEU A 17 -7.44 -9.68 14.26
C LEU A 17 -6.32 -8.71 13.85
N PRO A 18 -6.59 -7.40 13.83
CA PRO A 18 -5.58 -6.39 13.51
C PRO A 18 -4.34 -6.48 14.41
N THR A 19 -3.17 -6.17 13.86
CA THR A 19 -1.90 -6.13 14.63
C THR A 19 -1.34 -4.72 14.79
N HIS A 20 -1.95 -3.76 14.09
CA HIS A 20 -1.53 -2.36 14.07
C HIS A 20 -2.75 -1.48 14.32
N ASN A 21 -2.53 -0.35 14.97
CA ASN A 21 -3.48 0.74 15.00
C ASN A 21 -3.76 1.22 13.57
N VAL A 22 -5.01 1.58 13.30
CA VAL A 22 -5.44 2.03 11.97
C VAL A 22 -6.02 3.43 12.07
N VAL A 23 -5.67 4.28 11.11
CA VAL A 23 -6.37 5.55 10.89
C VAL A 23 -7.69 5.22 10.17
N ILE A 24 -8.76 5.00 10.93
CA ILE A 24 -10.07 4.62 10.37
C ILE A 24 -10.63 5.77 9.54
N ARG A 25 -11.03 5.46 8.29
CA ARG A 25 -11.77 6.38 7.41
C ARG A 25 -12.93 5.64 6.76
N GLY A 26 -14.15 5.87 7.25
CA GLY A 26 -15.36 5.19 6.80
C GLY A 26 -15.97 4.29 7.87
N GLY A 27 -16.97 3.49 7.50
CA GLY A 27 -17.64 2.55 8.38
C GLY A 27 -18.17 1.35 7.63
N ALA A 28 -18.55 0.31 8.36
CA ALA A 28 -19.18 -0.87 7.78
C ALA A 28 -20.58 -0.53 7.27
N PRO A 29 -21.02 -1.08 6.12
CA PRO A 29 -22.41 -0.97 5.71
C PRO A 29 -23.34 -1.51 6.80
N ASN A 30 -24.45 -0.80 7.08
CA ASN A 30 -25.37 -1.13 8.19
C ASN A 30 -25.80 -2.62 8.20
N ALA A 31 -25.99 -3.23 7.03
CA ALA A 31 -26.38 -4.63 6.88
C ALA A 31 -25.31 -5.65 7.31
N PHE A 32 -24.04 -5.24 7.40
CA PHE A 32 -22.88 -6.12 7.65
C PHE A 32 -22.00 -5.61 8.81
N THR A 33 -22.58 -4.84 9.73
CA THR A 33 -21.86 -4.30 10.91
C THR A 33 -21.28 -5.40 11.79
N GLN A 34 -21.92 -6.57 11.84
CA GLN A 34 -21.46 -7.75 12.57
C GLN A 34 -20.34 -8.54 11.85
N SER A 35 -20.00 -8.17 10.62
CA SER A 35 -18.97 -8.86 9.81
C SER A 35 -17.62 -8.13 9.83
N VAL A 36 -17.46 -7.13 10.69
CA VAL A 36 -16.21 -6.37 10.80
C VAL A 36 -15.21 -7.15 11.63
N VAL A 37 -14.02 -7.37 11.08
CA VAL A 37 -12.89 -7.95 11.79
C VAL A 37 -12.12 -6.84 12.49
N ALA A 38 -12.43 -6.62 13.77
CA ALA A 38 -11.78 -5.64 14.64
C ALA A 38 -11.88 -6.10 16.10
N TYR A 39 -11.06 -5.51 16.97
CA TYR A 39 -11.28 -5.65 18.42
C TYR A 39 -12.52 -4.85 18.82
N ASP A 40 -13.22 -5.34 19.85
CA ASP A 40 -14.35 -4.62 20.44
C ASP A 40 -13.88 -3.33 21.14
N GLU A 41 -14.76 -2.33 21.24
CA GLU A 41 -14.45 -1.03 21.87
C GLU A 41 -14.04 -1.15 23.36
N ILE A 42 -14.43 -2.25 24.02
CA ILE A 42 -14.09 -2.54 25.41
C ILE A 42 -12.73 -3.25 25.56
N GLN A 43 -12.20 -3.80 24.47
CA GLN A 43 -10.91 -4.49 24.46
C GLN A 43 -9.79 -3.46 24.25
N ASN A 44 -8.74 -3.56 25.08
CA ASN A 44 -7.56 -2.68 25.00
C ASN A 44 -6.32 -3.49 24.60
N PRO A 45 -6.25 -3.96 23.34
CA PRO A 45 -5.09 -4.71 22.87
C PRO A 45 -3.86 -3.80 22.73
N THR A 46 -2.68 -4.37 22.94
CA THR A 46 -1.41 -3.70 22.62
C THR A 46 -1.11 -3.86 21.12
N LEU A 47 -1.44 -2.85 20.32
CA LEU A 47 -1.19 -2.84 18.87
C LEU A 47 0.04 -2.01 18.51
N LYS A 48 0.72 -2.39 17.42
CA LYS A 48 1.80 -1.57 16.84
C LYS A 48 1.25 -0.23 16.32
N ASN A 49 2.09 0.79 16.23
CA ASN A 49 1.69 2.08 15.66
C ASN A 49 1.27 1.95 14.19
N ALA A 50 0.37 2.83 13.75
CA ALA A 50 -0.01 2.93 12.35
C ALA A 50 1.21 3.33 11.51
N LEU A 51 1.46 2.59 10.41
CA LEU A 51 2.54 2.91 9.48
C LEU A 51 2.15 4.11 8.61
N VAL A 52 3.13 4.98 8.36
CA VAL A 52 3.00 6.14 7.47
C VAL A 52 3.87 5.99 6.22
N LEU A 53 3.72 6.90 5.25
CA LEU A 53 4.47 6.87 3.99
C LEU A 53 5.98 6.85 4.21
N GLU A 54 6.49 7.60 5.20
CA GLU A 54 7.91 7.61 5.56
C GLU A 54 8.41 6.22 5.95
N ASP A 55 7.61 5.45 6.70
CA ASP A 55 7.98 4.10 7.09
C ASP A 55 8.16 3.19 5.89
N ALA A 56 7.44 3.45 4.79
CA ALA A 56 7.44 2.60 3.60
C ALA A 56 8.54 2.92 2.59
N ILE A 57 8.84 4.21 2.35
CA ILE A 57 9.61 4.61 1.15
C ILE A 57 10.85 5.47 1.43
N SER A 58 11.13 5.84 2.69
CA SER A 58 12.21 6.79 3.01
C SER A 58 13.64 6.27 2.79
N ASP A 59 13.85 4.96 2.59
CA ASP A 59 15.14 4.37 2.22
C ASP A 59 15.36 4.28 0.70
N LEU A 60 14.36 4.57 -0.13
CA LEU A 60 14.49 4.45 -1.58
C LEU A 60 15.36 5.57 -2.16
N PRO A 61 16.24 5.27 -3.14
CA PRO A 61 17.05 6.27 -3.81
C PRO A 61 16.19 7.25 -4.62
N LYS A 62 16.70 8.47 -4.85
CA LYS A 62 16.00 9.43 -5.70
C LYS A 62 16.05 8.99 -7.16
N VAL A 63 14.96 9.21 -7.89
CA VAL A 63 14.86 8.97 -9.34
C VAL A 63 14.10 10.12 -10.02
N GLY A 64 14.40 10.35 -11.30
CA GLY A 64 13.71 11.36 -12.10
C GLY A 64 12.29 10.95 -12.50
N ASN A 65 11.58 11.83 -13.22
CA ASN A 65 10.28 11.53 -13.83
C ASN A 65 10.37 10.48 -14.95
N ASP A 66 11.55 10.30 -15.52
CA ASP A 66 11.86 9.30 -16.54
C ASP A 66 12.99 8.41 -16.00
N GLN A 67 12.62 7.27 -15.43
CA GLN A 67 13.55 6.23 -14.98
C GLN A 67 13.29 4.99 -15.83
N ALA A 68 14.27 4.63 -16.65
CA ALA A 68 14.19 3.52 -17.60
C ALA A 68 14.74 2.21 -17.02
N ASP A 69 15.61 2.28 -16.01
CA ASP A 69 16.26 1.10 -15.44
C ASP A 69 15.30 0.36 -14.51
N ASP A 70 14.90 -0.84 -14.91
CA ASP A 70 14.01 -1.71 -14.13
C ASP A 70 14.68 -2.28 -12.87
N VAL A 71 16.01 -2.26 -12.80
CA VAL A 71 16.80 -2.79 -11.69
C VAL A 71 17.85 -1.77 -11.27
N LEU A 72 17.81 -1.39 -10.00
CA LEU A 72 18.74 -0.46 -9.35
C LEU A 72 19.39 -1.13 -8.14
N GLU A 73 20.47 -0.52 -7.67
CA GLU A 73 21.03 -0.83 -6.35
C GLU A 73 20.37 0.01 -5.27
N TYR A 74 20.18 -0.58 -4.08
CA TYR A 74 19.90 0.22 -2.89
C TYR A 74 21.14 1.04 -2.52
N LEU A 75 20.94 2.35 -2.32
CA LEU A 75 22.03 3.24 -1.90
C LEU A 75 22.20 3.30 -0.38
N VAL A 76 21.17 2.92 0.37
CA VAL A 76 21.16 2.94 1.83
C VAL A 76 20.56 1.68 2.43
N LYS A 77 20.93 1.41 3.68
CA LYS A 77 20.31 0.36 4.50
C LYS A 77 18.86 0.77 4.86
N PRO A 78 17.97 -0.20 5.11
CA PRO A 78 16.61 0.08 5.58
C PRO A 78 16.67 0.87 6.91
N LYS A 79 15.81 1.88 7.03
CA LYS A 79 15.74 2.79 8.18
C LYS A 79 14.71 2.33 9.19
N THR A 80 13.55 1.84 8.73
CA THR A 80 12.41 1.45 9.57
C THR A 80 12.27 -0.08 9.70
N GLU A 81 11.44 -0.53 10.64
CA GLU A 81 11.10 -1.95 10.79
C GLU A 81 10.41 -2.47 9.53
N PHE A 82 9.47 -1.70 8.99
CA PHE A 82 8.78 -2.05 7.74
C PHE A 82 9.77 -2.21 6.58
N GLN A 83 10.74 -1.32 6.42
CA GLN A 83 11.74 -1.42 5.36
C GLN A 83 12.66 -2.63 5.55
N ARG A 84 13.01 -2.99 6.79
CA ARG A 84 13.75 -4.22 7.08
C ARG A 84 12.94 -5.45 6.67
N TYR A 85 11.65 -5.49 7.03
CA TYR A 85 10.74 -6.57 6.70
C TYR A 85 10.55 -6.71 5.18
N ILE A 86 10.21 -5.64 4.47
CA ILE A 86 9.88 -5.72 3.05
C ILE A 86 11.08 -6.10 2.17
N ARG A 87 12.30 -5.87 2.67
CA ARG A 87 13.58 -6.20 2.01
C ARG A 87 14.13 -7.58 2.36
N LEU A 88 13.43 -8.38 3.17
CA LEU A 88 13.82 -9.76 3.47
C LEU A 88 13.97 -10.59 2.20
N SER A 89 14.87 -11.58 2.24
CA SER A 89 15.00 -12.59 1.20
C SER A 89 13.75 -13.48 1.11
N ARG A 90 13.63 -14.21 0.00
CA ARG A 90 12.58 -15.24 -0.15
C ARG A 90 12.63 -16.28 0.96
N LYS A 91 13.84 -16.72 1.33
CA LYS A 91 14.05 -17.69 2.40
C LYS A 91 13.55 -17.16 3.76
N GLU A 92 13.86 -15.92 4.10
CA GLU A 92 13.40 -15.28 5.33
C GLU A 92 11.88 -15.03 5.34
N MET A 93 11.27 -14.86 4.17
CA MET A 93 9.81 -14.76 3.98
C MET A 93 9.11 -16.13 3.89
N LEU A 94 9.85 -17.24 3.97
CA LEU A 94 9.33 -18.60 3.77
C LEU A 94 8.68 -18.80 2.39
N ASP A 95 9.20 -18.12 1.37
CA ASP A 95 8.79 -18.26 -0.03
C ASP A 95 9.63 -19.35 -0.70
N TYR A 96 9.01 -20.52 -0.87
CA TYR A 96 9.63 -21.72 -1.45
C TYR A 96 9.46 -21.84 -2.97
N SER A 97 9.04 -20.78 -3.68
CA SER A 97 8.78 -20.83 -5.12
C SER A 97 9.97 -21.29 -5.97
N PHE A 98 11.19 -21.20 -5.42
CA PHE A 98 12.44 -21.63 -6.08
C PHE A 98 13.17 -22.76 -5.33
N GLY A 99 12.52 -23.43 -4.37
CA GLY A 99 13.15 -24.43 -3.50
C GLY A 99 14.32 -23.83 -2.69
N ASP A 100 15.43 -24.56 -2.59
CA ASP A 100 16.63 -24.14 -1.84
C ASP A 100 17.50 -23.11 -2.59
N LYS A 101 17.16 -22.76 -3.82
CA LYS A 101 17.95 -21.84 -4.65
C LYS A 101 17.61 -20.39 -4.33
N THR A 102 18.64 -19.54 -4.34
CA THR A 102 18.47 -18.08 -4.44
C THR A 102 17.66 -17.75 -5.69
N GLY A 103 16.51 -17.10 -5.48
CA GLY A 103 15.65 -16.63 -6.56
C GLY A 103 16.25 -15.40 -7.27
N PRO A 104 15.71 -15.04 -8.45
CA PRO A 104 16.16 -13.85 -9.15
C PRO A 104 15.83 -12.56 -8.36
N GLY A 105 16.68 -11.55 -8.51
CA GLY A 105 16.44 -10.20 -7.97
C GLY A 105 16.76 -10.04 -6.48
N GLU A 106 17.40 -11.03 -5.84
CA GLU A 106 17.75 -10.94 -4.42
C GLU A 106 18.71 -9.76 -4.15
N GLY A 107 18.37 -8.93 -3.15
CA GLY A 107 19.14 -7.74 -2.78
C GLY A 107 19.05 -6.55 -3.75
N LYS A 108 18.29 -6.66 -4.85
CA LYS A 108 18.13 -5.59 -5.85
C LYS A 108 16.86 -4.78 -5.64
N LEU A 109 16.89 -3.51 -6.05
CA LEU A 109 15.72 -2.65 -6.09
C LEU A 109 15.10 -2.74 -7.48
N MET A 110 13.96 -3.42 -7.59
CA MET A 110 13.25 -3.60 -8.87
C MET A 110 12.08 -2.65 -9.01
N ASP A 111 11.70 -2.30 -10.24
CA ASP A 111 10.48 -1.55 -10.55
C ASP A 111 10.41 -0.16 -9.89
N HIS A 112 11.54 0.46 -9.55
CA HIS A 112 11.57 1.81 -8.99
C HIS A 112 11.44 2.90 -10.07
N CYS A 113 10.41 2.72 -10.90
CA CYS A 113 10.12 3.52 -12.08
C CYS A 113 8.76 4.23 -11.89
N PRO A 114 8.67 5.55 -12.04
CA PRO A 114 7.40 6.27 -12.05
C PRO A 114 6.72 6.19 -13.42
N LEU A 115 5.43 6.53 -13.46
CA LEU A 115 4.79 6.88 -14.72
C LEU A 115 5.47 8.13 -15.29
N LYS A 116 6.09 7.99 -16.47
CA LYS A 116 6.64 9.13 -17.21
C LYS A 116 5.53 10.11 -17.57
N LEU A 117 5.47 11.22 -16.84
CA LEU A 117 4.55 12.30 -17.15
C LEU A 117 4.93 12.94 -18.49
N ASN A 118 3.92 13.34 -19.26
CA ASN A 118 4.14 14.16 -20.45
C ASN A 118 4.74 15.52 -20.04
N LYS A 119 5.25 16.27 -21.02
CA LYS A 119 5.93 17.55 -20.78
C LYS A 119 5.07 18.49 -19.93
N ASP A 120 3.81 18.67 -20.28
CA ASP A 120 2.92 19.61 -19.60
C ASP A 120 2.62 19.22 -18.15
N ASP A 121 2.32 17.94 -17.90
CA ASP A 121 2.06 17.45 -16.56
C ASP A 121 3.32 17.49 -15.69
N TYR A 122 4.48 17.21 -16.28
CA TYR A 122 5.76 17.36 -15.58
C TYR A 122 6.04 18.83 -15.23
N GLU A 123 5.80 19.77 -16.14
CA GLU A 123 5.89 21.21 -15.86
C GLU A 123 4.96 21.63 -14.72
N ARG A 124 3.72 21.13 -14.68
CA ARG A 124 2.78 21.38 -13.57
C ARG A 124 3.32 20.84 -12.26
N VAL A 125 3.76 19.58 -12.23
CA VAL A 125 4.29 18.93 -11.02
C VAL A 125 5.52 19.64 -10.45
N LYS A 126 6.38 20.18 -11.30
CA LYS A 126 7.53 20.99 -10.85
C LYS A 126 7.13 22.29 -10.14
N ARG A 127 5.94 22.83 -10.45
CA ARG A 127 5.41 24.06 -9.84
C ARG A 127 4.59 23.80 -8.56
N ILE A 128 4.29 22.55 -8.23
CA ILE A 128 3.61 22.21 -6.97
C ILE A 128 4.62 22.31 -5.82
N PRO A 129 4.36 23.10 -4.77
CA PRO A 129 5.26 23.24 -3.62
C PRO A 129 5.63 21.92 -2.95
N PHE A 130 6.83 21.85 -2.36
CA PHE A 130 7.32 20.70 -1.60
C PHE A 130 6.95 20.81 -0.13
N GLU A 131 5.65 20.85 0.15
CA GLU A 131 5.11 20.97 1.50
C GLU A 131 3.85 20.12 1.69
N LYS A 132 3.49 19.88 2.96
CA LYS A 132 2.32 19.07 3.31
C LYS A 132 1.04 19.78 2.86
N GLY A 133 0.20 19.06 2.11
CA GLY A 133 -1.08 19.58 1.62
C GLY A 133 -1.03 20.27 0.26
N ALA A 134 0.17 20.46 -0.31
CA ALA A 134 0.34 21.10 -1.61
C ALA A 134 -0.42 20.35 -2.73
N ASN A 135 -1.09 21.09 -3.61
CA ASN A 135 -1.93 20.58 -4.69
C ASN A 135 -2.10 21.62 -5.81
N PHE A 136 -2.97 21.34 -6.80
CA PHE A 136 -3.18 22.24 -7.94
C PHE A 136 -3.65 23.66 -7.57
N ARG A 137 -4.24 23.85 -6.38
CA ARG A 137 -4.68 25.17 -5.90
C ARG A 137 -3.52 26.12 -5.61
N ASP A 138 -2.31 25.59 -5.47
CA ASP A 138 -1.09 26.38 -5.24
C ASP A 138 -0.43 26.83 -6.56
N LEU A 139 -1.02 26.46 -7.71
CA LEU A 139 -0.57 26.94 -9.01
C LEU A 139 -1.01 28.39 -9.23
N GLU A 140 -0.15 29.14 -9.91
CA GLU A 140 -0.41 30.54 -10.28
C GLU A 140 -1.74 30.71 -11.03
N GLY A 141 -2.50 31.74 -10.63
CA GLY A 141 -3.81 32.05 -11.20
C GLY A 141 -4.96 31.23 -10.60
N VAL A 142 -4.74 30.48 -9.51
CA VAL A 142 -5.80 29.87 -8.71
C VAL A 142 -5.93 30.60 -7.37
N ARG A 143 -7.18 30.85 -6.97
CA ARG A 143 -7.52 31.30 -5.62
C ARG A 143 -8.60 30.40 -5.02
N VAL A 144 -8.71 30.40 -3.69
CA VAL A 144 -9.80 29.71 -2.99
C VAL A 144 -10.84 30.74 -2.59
N GLY A 145 -12.00 30.70 -3.25
CA GLY A 145 -13.13 31.58 -2.99
C GLY A 145 -13.95 31.16 -1.77
N PRO A 146 -15.10 31.83 -1.54
CA PRO A 146 -16.05 31.47 -0.50
C PRO A 146 -16.46 29.98 -0.59
N ASN A 147 -16.74 29.36 0.56
CA ASN A 147 -17.12 27.94 0.64
C ASN A 147 -16.06 26.91 0.18
N ASN A 148 -14.77 27.29 0.23
CA ASN A 148 -13.64 26.41 -0.08
C ASN A 148 -13.65 25.89 -1.54
N VAL A 149 -14.09 26.72 -2.48
CA VAL A 149 -14.15 26.41 -3.91
C VAL A 149 -12.92 27.02 -4.61
N ALA A 150 -12.21 26.21 -5.39
CA ALA A 150 -11.13 26.69 -6.24
C ALA A 150 -11.70 27.45 -7.44
N GLU A 151 -11.17 28.64 -7.71
CA GLU A 151 -11.59 29.51 -8.81
C GLU A 151 -10.35 30.08 -9.50
N PHE A 152 -10.50 30.51 -10.75
CA PHE A 152 -9.46 31.31 -11.40
C PHE A 152 -9.45 32.72 -10.79
N ASP A 153 -8.25 33.22 -10.52
CA ASP A 153 -8.10 34.57 -10.03
C ASP A 153 -8.40 35.58 -11.17
N PRO A 154 -9.40 36.47 -11.03
CA PRO A 154 -9.71 37.47 -12.05
C PRO A 154 -8.61 38.53 -12.23
N GLU A 155 -7.74 38.71 -11.24
CA GLU A 155 -6.64 39.69 -11.30
C GLU A 155 -5.40 39.14 -12.04
N ILE A 156 -5.29 37.82 -12.16
CA ILE A 156 -4.16 37.14 -12.80
C ILE A 156 -4.61 36.58 -14.15
N PRO A 157 -4.09 37.08 -15.28
CA PRO A 157 -4.35 36.49 -16.58
C PRO A 157 -4.01 35.00 -16.61
N ARG A 158 -4.73 34.23 -17.42
CA ARG A 158 -4.49 32.79 -17.55
C ARG A 158 -3.03 32.52 -17.92
N VAL A 159 -2.34 31.73 -17.11
CA VAL A 159 -0.97 31.30 -17.36
C VAL A 159 -0.97 30.09 -18.29
N TYR A 160 -0.10 30.12 -19.30
CA TYR A 160 0.05 29.07 -20.30
C TYR A 160 1.44 28.45 -20.24
N LEU A 161 1.52 27.16 -20.57
CA LEU A 161 2.76 26.41 -20.73
C LEU A 161 3.37 26.70 -22.12
N GLU A 162 4.62 26.29 -22.32
CA GLU A 162 5.30 26.42 -23.62
C GLU A 162 4.55 25.74 -24.78
N SER A 163 3.76 24.71 -24.48
CA SER A 163 2.92 24.01 -25.46
C SER A 163 1.68 24.80 -25.90
N GLY A 164 1.39 25.95 -25.26
CA GLY A 164 0.16 26.70 -25.43
C GLY A 164 -1.02 26.16 -24.61
N ASN A 165 -0.85 25.04 -23.89
CA ASN A 165 -1.88 24.53 -22.98
C ASN A 165 -1.91 25.33 -21.66
N PRO A 166 -3.06 25.46 -20.99
CA PRO A 166 -3.15 26.20 -19.73
C PRO A 166 -2.34 25.51 -18.63
N LEU A 167 -1.68 26.30 -17.78
CA LEU A 167 -0.97 25.81 -16.59
C LEU A 167 -1.94 25.04 -15.68
N VAL A 168 -3.08 25.64 -15.37
CA VAL A 168 -4.12 25.05 -14.54
C VAL A 168 -5.20 24.46 -15.45
N PRO A 169 -5.36 23.13 -15.51
CA PRO A 169 -6.40 22.52 -16.33
C PRO A 169 -7.80 22.85 -15.81
N GLU A 170 -8.76 23.11 -16.70
CA GLU A 170 -10.14 23.42 -16.30
C GLU A 170 -10.81 22.30 -15.50
N TYR A 171 -10.49 21.03 -15.82
CA TYR A 171 -11.07 19.90 -15.11
C TYR A 171 -10.71 19.94 -13.62
N ALA A 172 -9.53 20.46 -13.25
CA ALA A 172 -9.09 20.49 -11.85
C ALA A 172 -9.96 21.45 -11.02
N ILE A 173 -10.29 22.61 -11.59
CA ILE A 173 -11.21 23.59 -10.99
C ILE A 173 -12.63 23.04 -10.89
N LYS A 174 -13.10 22.27 -11.87
CA LYS A 174 -14.46 21.71 -11.88
C LYS A 174 -14.59 20.42 -11.03
N PHE A 175 -13.47 19.76 -10.69
CA PHE A 175 -13.48 18.46 -10.04
C PHE A 175 -14.12 18.52 -8.65
N ARG A 176 -15.16 17.69 -8.42
CA ARG A 176 -15.97 17.69 -7.18
C ARG A 176 -16.45 19.09 -6.81
N SER A 177 -16.98 19.83 -7.80
CA SER A 177 -17.49 21.20 -7.63
C SER A 177 -16.42 22.15 -7.10
N GLY A 178 -15.16 21.94 -7.49
CA GLY A 178 -14.01 22.75 -7.11
C GLY A 178 -13.55 22.62 -5.66
N LYS A 179 -14.14 21.73 -4.87
CA LYS A 179 -13.82 21.53 -3.44
C LYS A 179 -12.71 20.52 -3.18
N SER A 180 -12.25 19.82 -4.21
CA SER A 180 -11.23 18.78 -4.07
C SER A 180 -9.84 19.38 -3.85
N LEU A 181 -9.02 18.68 -3.07
CA LEU A 181 -7.58 18.90 -2.93
C LEU A 181 -6.75 17.82 -3.66
N ARG A 182 -7.42 16.95 -4.42
CA ARG A 182 -6.79 15.76 -5.03
C ARG A 182 -5.96 16.05 -6.29
N PRO A 183 -6.43 16.85 -7.28
CA PRO A 183 -5.67 17.06 -8.51
C PRO A 183 -4.26 17.60 -8.22
N PHE A 184 -3.24 17.00 -8.84
CA PHE A 184 -1.83 17.30 -8.62
C PHE A 184 -1.44 17.36 -7.14
N GLY A 185 -2.11 16.59 -6.29
CA GLY A 185 -1.87 16.60 -4.86
C GLY A 185 -0.58 15.87 -4.49
N ARG A 186 0.23 16.51 -3.65
CA ARG A 186 1.43 15.94 -3.06
C ARG A 186 1.10 15.20 -1.77
N LEU A 187 1.69 14.01 -1.63
CA LEU A 187 1.69 13.26 -0.38
C LEU A 187 2.79 13.79 0.54
N TRP A 188 2.64 13.55 1.83
CA TRP A 188 3.65 13.88 2.83
C TRP A 188 4.05 12.66 3.65
N TRP A 189 5.22 12.77 4.30
CA TRP A 189 5.89 11.68 5.00
C TRP A 189 5.04 11.06 6.11
N ASP A 190 4.28 11.89 6.83
CA ASP A 190 3.42 11.49 7.96
C ASP A 190 1.98 11.14 7.54
N GLU A 191 1.73 10.95 6.24
CA GLU A 191 0.42 10.60 5.70
C GLU A 191 0.33 9.13 5.28
N THR A 192 -0.90 8.66 5.10
CA THR A 192 -1.20 7.36 4.48
C THR A 192 -1.78 7.54 3.09
N VAL A 193 -1.67 6.52 2.25
CA VAL A 193 -2.43 6.39 1.01
C VAL A 193 -3.64 5.48 1.29
N PRO A 194 -4.88 6.02 1.37
CA PRO A 194 -6.04 5.23 1.80
C PRO A 194 -6.33 4.02 0.92
N THR A 195 -6.06 4.15 -0.37
CA THR A 195 -6.19 3.06 -1.35
C THR A 195 -5.19 3.29 -2.46
N VAL A 196 -4.30 2.33 -2.66
CA VAL A 196 -3.44 2.28 -3.86
C VAL A 196 -4.33 1.87 -5.03
N VAL A 197 -4.30 2.65 -6.11
CA VAL A 197 -5.16 2.43 -7.29
C VAL A 197 -4.33 2.03 -8.51
N THR A 198 -5.01 1.62 -9.57
CA THR A 198 -4.43 1.01 -10.78
C THR A 198 -3.75 2.00 -11.74
N SER A 199 -3.85 3.30 -11.48
CA SER A 199 -3.31 4.36 -12.34
C SER A 199 -2.50 5.35 -11.53
N ALA A 200 -1.37 5.79 -12.06
CA ALA A 200 -0.49 6.77 -11.42
C ALA A 200 -0.68 8.21 -11.93
N ASN A 201 -1.75 8.47 -12.69
CA ASN A 201 -2.00 9.80 -13.23
C ASN A 201 -2.37 10.80 -12.09
N PRO A 202 -1.75 12.00 -12.00
CA PRO A 202 -2.00 12.96 -10.93
C PRO A 202 -3.31 13.77 -11.05
N HIS A 203 -4.11 13.60 -12.10
CA HIS A 203 -5.24 14.48 -12.45
C HIS A 203 -6.40 14.44 -11.44
N SER A 204 -6.56 13.38 -10.65
CA SER A 204 -7.70 13.21 -9.74
C SER A 204 -7.35 12.62 -8.36
N GLN A 205 -6.06 12.54 -8.04
CA GLN A 205 -5.56 11.88 -6.83
C GLN A 205 -4.28 12.50 -6.28
N ARG A 206 -4.04 12.30 -4.99
CA ARG A 206 -2.81 12.67 -4.31
C ARG A 206 -1.79 11.56 -4.49
N ILE A 207 -0.78 11.79 -5.32
CA ILE A 207 0.20 10.76 -5.70
C ILE A 207 1.59 11.34 -5.98
N LEU A 208 1.78 12.66 -5.87
CA LEU A 208 3.11 13.24 -6.05
C LEU A 208 3.99 12.87 -4.86
N HIS A 209 5.23 12.49 -5.15
CA HIS A 209 6.22 12.10 -4.15
C HIS A 209 6.51 13.30 -3.20
N PRO A 210 6.66 13.09 -1.88
CA PRO A 210 6.83 14.20 -0.93
C PRO A 210 8.03 15.12 -1.21
N GLY A 211 9.17 14.55 -1.60
CA GLY A 211 10.42 15.29 -1.85
C GLY A 211 10.97 15.25 -3.28
N GLN A 212 10.17 14.84 -4.29
CA GLN A 212 10.63 14.68 -5.68
C GLN A 212 9.55 15.16 -6.67
N ALA A 213 9.95 15.76 -7.79
CA ALA A 213 9.03 16.26 -8.82
C ALA A 213 8.52 15.13 -9.73
N ARG A 214 7.92 14.08 -9.14
CA ARG A 214 7.36 12.94 -9.87
C ARG A 214 6.17 12.35 -9.11
N VAL A 215 5.43 11.47 -9.77
CA VAL A 215 4.48 10.59 -9.09
C VAL A 215 5.22 9.49 -8.32
N LEU A 216 4.54 8.83 -7.37
CA LEU A 216 5.09 7.65 -6.71
C LEU A 216 5.41 6.57 -7.74
N THR A 217 6.53 5.87 -7.59
CA THR A 217 6.97 4.78 -8.48
C THR A 217 6.10 3.54 -8.33
N VAL A 218 6.22 2.61 -9.28
CA VAL A 218 5.61 1.28 -9.16
C VAL A 218 6.06 0.59 -7.87
N ARG A 219 7.37 0.54 -7.57
CA ARG A 219 7.90 -0.03 -6.32
C ARG A 219 7.37 0.64 -5.05
N GLU A 220 7.22 1.97 -5.03
CA GLU A 220 6.65 2.68 -3.89
C GLU A 220 5.20 2.24 -3.65
N ASN A 221 4.38 2.13 -4.70
CA ASN A 221 3.02 1.61 -4.61
C ASN A 221 2.99 0.13 -4.21
N ALA A 222 3.91 -0.69 -4.71
CA ALA A 222 4.03 -2.10 -4.36
C ALA A 222 4.32 -2.28 -2.86
N ARG A 223 5.22 -1.46 -2.29
CA ARG A 223 5.46 -1.45 -0.85
C ARG A 223 4.24 -1.01 -0.05
N LEU A 224 3.48 -0.01 -0.52
CA LEU A 224 2.22 0.38 0.13
C LEU A 224 1.19 -0.75 0.14
N GLN A 225 1.22 -1.64 -0.85
CA GLN A 225 0.41 -2.86 -0.91
C GLN A 225 1.09 -4.07 -0.22
N GLY A 226 2.25 -3.86 0.40
CA GLY A 226 3.00 -4.84 1.18
C GLY A 226 3.72 -5.92 0.37
N PHE A 227 3.94 -5.72 -0.94
CA PHE A 227 4.74 -6.64 -1.74
C PHE A 227 6.18 -6.70 -1.26
N PRO A 228 6.75 -7.89 -1.01
CA PRO A 228 8.18 -8.05 -0.79
C PRO A 228 8.98 -7.43 -1.94
N ASP A 229 10.12 -6.82 -1.63
CA ASP A 229 10.92 -6.11 -2.64
C ASP A 229 11.52 -7.04 -3.70
N TYR A 230 11.66 -8.34 -3.39
CA TYR A 230 12.06 -9.35 -4.37
C TYR A 230 10.95 -9.71 -5.36
N TYR A 231 9.69 -9.30 -5.13
CA TYR A 231 8.59 -9.58 -6.03
C TYR A 231 8.68 -8.63 -7.22
N ARG A 232 9.09 -9.17 -8.37
CA ARG A 232 9.26 -8.43 -9.63
C ARG A 232 7.94 -8.36 -10.39
N LEU A 233 7.61 -7.19 -10.89
CA LEU A 233 6.47 -6.97 -11.78
C LEU A 233 6.93 -7.01 -13.24
N ASP A 234 6.03 -7.39 -14.15
CA ASP A 234 6.34 -7.54 -15.56
C ASP A 234 5.39 -6.73 -16.45
N GLY A 235 5.79 -6.47 -17.70
CA GLY A 235 5.03 -5.68 -18.66
C GLY A 235 5.29 -4.17 -18.62
N PRO A 236 4.54 -3.38 -19.41
CA PRO A 236 4.65 -1.91 -19.44
C PRO A 236 4.34 -1.26 -18.09
N ILE A 237 4.94 -0.09 -17.81
CA ILE A 237 4.80 0.64 -16.53
C ILE A 237 3.32 0.81 -16.10
N LYS A 238 2.43 1.17 -17.02
CA LYS A 238 1.00 1.32 -16.72
C LYS A 238 0.37 0.01 -16.25
N GLU A 239 0.74 -1.12 -16.85
CA GLU A 239 0.25 -2.44 -16.46
C GLU A 239 0.80 -2.89 -15.11
N ARG A 240 2.05 -2.54 -14.79
CA ARG A 240 2.62 -2.79 -13.46
C ARG A 240 1.87 -2.04 -12.36
N TYR A 241 1.45 -0.78 -12.60
CA TYR A 241 0.54 -0.07 -11.68
C TYR A 241 -0.82 -0.78 -11.55
N MET A 242 -1.38 -1.30 -12.64
CA MET A 242 -2.63 -2.06 -12.59
C MET A 242 -2.48 -3.35 -11.77
N GLN A 243 -1.39 -4.09 -11.94
CA GLN A 243 -1.08 -5.29 -11.16
C GLN A 243 -1.03 -4.99 -9.66
N VAL A 244 -0.32 -3.92 -9.27
CA VAL A 244 -0.23 -3.49 -7.87
C VAL A 244 -1.58 -3.03 -7.34
N GLY A 245 -2.29 -2.16 -8.06
CA GLY A 245 -3.56 -1.59 -7.61
C GLY A 245 -4.72 -2.57 -7.54
N ASN A 246 -4.69 -3.66 -8.31
CA ASN A 246 -5.70 -4.73 -8.26
C ASN A 246 -5.40 -5.80 -7.20
N ALA A 247 -4.17 -5.84 -6.67
CA ALA A 247 -3.77 -6.88 -5.74
C ALA A 247 -4.40 -6.70 -4.35
N VAL A 248 -4.72 -7.81 -3.70
CA VAL A 248 -4.97 -7.83 -2.25
C VAL A 248 -3.64 -7.56 -1.55
N ALA A 249 -3.66 -6.72 -0.51
CA ALA A 249 -2.46 -6.42 0.26
C ALA A 249 -1.82 -7.71 0.80
N VAL A 250 -0.54 -7.92 0.51
CA VAL A 250 0.15 -9.18 0.80
C VAL A 250 0.14 -9.52 2.31
N PRO A 251 0.31 -8.58 3.25
CA PRO A 251 0.19 -8.87 4.68
C PRO A 251 -1.20 -9.38 5.10
N VAL A 252 -2.26 -8.92 4.45
CA VAL A 252 -3.64 -9.42 4.68
C VAL A 252 -3.76 -10.86 4.19
N ALA A 253 -3.28 -11.14 2.98
CA ALA A 253 -3.27 -12.49 2.42
C ALA A 253 -2.42 -13.45 3.27
N ARG A 254 -1.27 -12.99 3.80
CA ARG A 254 -0.41 -13.77 4.70
C ARG A 254 -1.12 -14.13 6.01
N ALA A 255 -1.80 -13.17 6.64
CA ALA A 255 -2.57 -13.41 7.86
C ALA A 255 -3.70 -14.43 7.64
N LEU A 256 -4.45 -14.27 6.54
CA LEU A 256 -5.50 -15.23 6.16
C LEU A 256 -4.92 -16.61 5.85
N GLY A 257 -3.78 -16.67 5.15
CA GLY A 257 -3.07 -17.91 4.86
C GLY A 257 -2.59 -18.64 6.11
N TYR A 258 -2.20 -17.92 7.15
CA TYR A 258 -1.87 -18.52 8.45
C TYR A 258 -3.09 -19.15 9.12
N SER A 259 -4.22 -18.43 9.14
CA SER A 259 -5.49 -18.98 9.65
C SER A 259 -5.93 -20.23 8.86
N LEU A 260 -5.81 -20.18 7.53
CA LEU A 260 -6.07 -21.34 6.67
C LEU A 260 -5.14 -22.50 7.01
N GLY A 261 -3.85 -22.25 7.25
CA GLY A 261 -2.88 -23.27 7.64
C GLY A 261 -3.24 -23.96 8.96
N LEU A 262 -3.62 -23.20 9.98
CA LEU A 262 -4.08 -23.74 11.27
C LEU A 262 -5.32 -24.63 11.10
N ALA A 263 -6.33 -24.14 10.39
CA ALA A 263 -7.55 -24.88 10.12
C ALA A 263 -7.29 -26.16 9.31
N TYR A 264 -6.42 -26.09 8.29
CA TYR A 264 -6.03 -27.23 7.47
C TYR A 264 -5.30 -28.30 8.27
N LEU A 265 -4.41 -27.90 9.18
CA LEU A 265 -3.69 -28.78 10.10
C LEU A 265 -4.54 -29.20 11.32
N ARG A 266 -5.78 -28.73 11.42
CA ARG A 266 -6.70 -28.95 12.56
C ARG A 266 -6.15 -28.48 13.90
N ILE A 267 -5.25 -27.50 13.87
CA ILE A 267 -4.75 -26.83 15.07
C ILE A 267 -5.80 -25.79 15.46
N HIS A 268 -6.43 -25.99 16.61
CA HIS A 268 -7.46 -25.10 17.15
C HIS A 268 -7.11 -24.72 18.59
N ASP A 269 -7.54 -23.52 18.97
CA ASP A 269 -7.36 -22.96 20.32
C ASP A 269 -8.44 -23.42 21.31
N GLY A 270 -9.31 -24.36 20.89
CA GLY A 270 -10.47 -24.83 21.66
C GLY A 270 -11.62 -23.82 21.75
N SER A 271 -11.53 -22.69 21.05
CA SER A 271 -12.53 -21.62 21.07
C SER A 271 -13.39 -21.64 19.80
N ASP A 272 -14.71 -21.46 19.97
CA ASP A 272 -15.66 -21.24 18.87
C ASP A 272 -15.66 -19.77 18.36
N ASP A 273 -14.80 -18.91 18.92
CA ASP A 273 -14.67 -17.52 18.48
C ASP A 273 -14.24 -17.47 17.01
N PRO A 274 -14.93 -16.72 16.13
CA PRO A 274 -14.57 -16.57 14.73
C PRO A 274 -13.27 -15.79 14.51
N MET A 275 -12.70 -15.17 15.55
CA MET A 275 -11.50 -14.34 15.50
C MET A 275 -10.24 -15.10 15.90
N LEU A 276 -9.11 -14.72 15.29
CA LEU A 276 -7.79 -15.29 15.55
C LEU A 276 -6.82 -14.18 15.96
N VAL A 277 -6.24 -14.28 17.15
CA VAL A 277 -5.10 -13.44 17.53
C VAL A 277 -3.83 -14.04 16.93
N LEU A 278 -3.14 -13.26 16.08
CA LEU A 278 -1.87 -13.70 15.51
C LEU A 278 -0.75 -13.71 16.57
N PRO A 279 0.25 -14.62 16.47
CA PRO A 279 1.42 -14.60 17.34
C PRO A 279 2.14 -13.25 17.32
N ALA A 280 2.70 -12.82 18.46
CA ALA A 280 3.36 -11.52 18.60
C ALA A 280 4.51 -11.31 17.59
N ASN A 281 5.19 -12.39 17.21
CA ASN A 281 6.30 -12.42 16.25
C ASN A 281 5.88 -12.74 14.81
N PHE A 282 4.59 -12.71 14.47
CA PHE A 282 4.09 -13.13 13.15
C PHE A 282 4.76 -12.41 11.96
N PHE A 283 5.10 -11.12 12.13
CA PHE A 283 5.81 -10.31 11.14
C PHE A 283 7.31 -10.18 11.41
N SER A 284 7.84 -10.90 12.40
CA SER A 284 9.26 -10.91 12.73
C SER A 284 10.01 -11.97 11.89
N PRO A 285 11.18 -11.66 11.32
CA PRO A 285 11.95 -12.62 10.54
C PRO A 285 12.46 -13.79 11.40
N GLY A 286 12.45 -15.01 10.87
CA GLY A 286 13.22 -16.14 11.39
C GLY A 286 12.75 -16.78 12.70
N GLN A 287 11.55 -16.43 13.20
CA GLN A 287 10.97 -17.04 14.39
C GLN A 287 9.50 -17.38 14.17
N THR A 288 9.24 -18.52 13.55
CA THR A 288 8.02 -19.28 13.83
C THR A 288 8.45 -20.45 14.68
N GLU A 289 8.10 -20.43 15.98
CA GLU A 289 8.11 -21.66 16.77
C GLU A 289 7.24 -22.67 16.04
N ALA A 290 7.77 -23.87 15.82
CA ALA A 290 6.99 -24.97 15.28
C ALA A 290 5.83 -25.22 16.26
N ILE A 291 4.61 -24.91 15.84
CA ILE A 291 3.43 -25.29 16.60
C ILE A 291 3.34 -26.80 16.45
N ALA A 292 3.71 -27.53 17.50
CA ALA A 292 3.60 -28.97 17.54
C ALA A 292 2.11 -29.35 17.40
N PRO A 293 1.77 -30.35 16.57
CA PRO A 293 0.42 -30.84 16.50
C PRO A 293 0.01 -31.43 17.86
N ALA A 294 -1.22 -31.14 18.29
CA ALA A 294 -1.81 -31.78 19.45
C ALA A 294 -2.09 -33.26 19.11
N ASP A 295 -1.49 -34.13 19.91
CA ASP A 295 -1.78 -35.54 20.15
C ASP A 295 -1.73 -36.51 18.96
N GLU A 296 -0.56 -37.16 18.81
CA GLU A 296 -0.52 -38.59 18.51
C GLU A 296 -1.17 -39.33 19.68
N VAL A 297 -2.45 -39.67 19.54
CA VAL A 297 -3.09 -40.64 20.42
C VAL A 297 -2.41 -41.98 20.16
N ALA A 298 -1.50 -42.36 21.05
CA ALA A 298 -0.96 -43.71 21.11
C ALA A 298 -2.11 -44.67 21.48
N GLU A 299 -2.51 -45.50 20.53
CA GLU A 299 -3.25 -46.73 20.82
C GLU A 299 -2.22 -47.80 21.24
N GLU A 300 -2.28 -48.19 22.52
CA GLU A 300 -1.78 -49.49 23.02
C GLU A 300 -2.75 -50.62 22.69
#